data_AF-A0A166DLS5-F1
#
_entry.id   AF-A0A166DLS5-F1
#
_cell.length_a   1.000
_cell.length_b   1.000
_cell.length_c   1.000
_cell.angle_alpha   90.00
_cell.angle_beta   90.00
_cell.angle_gamma   90.00
#
_symmetry.space_group_name_H-M   'P 1'
#
loop_
_entity.id
_entity.type
_entity.pdbx_description
1 polymer ?
#
loop_
_entity_poly.entity_id
_entity_poly.type
_entity_poly.pdbx_seq_one_letter_code
_entity_poly.pdbx_strand_id
1 'polypeptide(L)'
;MLCAQMECVAANTGGVAPLLSNCQSQCGGSTPVPGGGSGGVGSVITESVFNDMLKHRNDGNCRSNGFYTYSAFINAEQSFNGFGTTGTTDQRKQEFAAFLAQRLTKLQHIKDGQWPFRYGWATAPDGPYSWGYCFIAERNNPGTFCTSPDWPCAAGQEYYGRGPIQLTHNYNYGQARRAIGVDLINNSDLVATDAVISFKTAIWFWMTPQSNKPSSHDVITGRWSPSAADIAANRVPGFGVITNIINGGLECSRGTDSYLFDLFCSQFQLARSIEQCGKQAGNALCPNGMCCSQFGWCGTTAEYCTKCQSQCGGSKPVPSGGSGDVGSIITESVFNDMLKHRNDGNCKSNGFYTYRAFINAAKSFNGFATTGNTDQRKREVAAFLAQTSHETTGGWASAPDGPYAWGYCFIAERNNPGTFCTSADWPCAPGKQYYGRGPIQITHNYNYGQAGKAIGVDLINNPDLVATDATISFKTAIWFWMTPQGNKPSSHNVITGRWSPSAADNAANRVPGFGVITNIINGGLECNRGTDNRVQDRIGFYKRYCDILRVGYGNNLDCNNQRPFA
;
A
#
# COMPACT_ATOMS: atom_id res chain seq x y z
N MET A 1 6.95 -3.29 -8.90
CA MET A 1 7.40 -4.41 -9.75
C MET A 1 6.41 -4.72 -10.88
N LEU A 2 5.12 -4.97 -10.61
CA LEU A 2 4.13 -5.21 -11.68
C LEU A 2 3.97 -4.02 -12.67
N CYS A 3 3.92 -2.77 -12.20
CA CYS A 3 3.84 -1.59 -13.10
C CYS A 3 5.05 -1.44 -14.02
N ALA A 4 6.25 -1.71 -13.50
CA ALA A 4 7.51 -1.71 -14.26
C ALA A 4 7.48 -2.72 -15.43
N GLN A 5 6.83 -3.87 -15.24
CA GLN A 5 6.65 -4.90 -16.26
C GLN A 5 5.62 -4.49 -17.34
N MET A 6 4.55 -3.80 -16.94
CA MET A 6 3.51 -3.31 -17.85
C MET A 6 4.05 -2.25 -18.82
N GLU A 7 5.00 -1.41 -18.38
CA GLU A 7 5.66 -0.41 -19.22
C GLU A 7 6.61 -1.02 -20.27
N CYS A 8 7.33 -2.11 -19.98
CA CYS A 8 8.20 -2.79 -20.96
C CYS A 8 7.40 -3.51 -22.06
N VAL A 9 6.23 -4.09 -21.74
CA VAL A 9 5.39 -4.79 -22.73
C VAL A 9 4.67 -3.81 -23.66
N ALA A 10 4.24 -2.63 -23.15
CA ALA A 10 3.53 -1.63 -23.95
C ALA A 10 4.42 -0.93 -25.00
N ALA A 11 5.72 -0.83 -24.76
CA ALA A 11 6.67 -0.17 -25.67
C ALA A 11 6.90 -0.92 -27.00
N ASN A 12 6.61 -2.23 -27.07
CA ASN A 12 6.96 -3.05 -28.24
C ASN A 12 5.79 -3.54 -29.10
N THR A 13 4.53 -3.43 -28.64
CA THR A 13 3.35 -3.91 -29.39
C THR A 13 2.62 -2.81 -30.16
N GLY A 14 3.07 -1.55 -30.08
CA GLY A 14 2.51 -0.43 -30.85
C GLY A 14 1.03 -0.14 -30.57
N GLY A 15 0.44 -0.74 -29.54
CA GLY A 15 -1.01 -0.81 -29.42
C GLY A 15 -1.53 -0.98 -28.00
N VAL A 16 -1.01 -0.26 -27.00
CA VAL A 16 -1.70 -0.20 -25.69
C VAL A 16 -1.45 1.11 -24.91
N ALA A 17 -1.99 2.22 -25.41
CA ALA A 17 -2.10 3.46 -24.65
C ALA A 17 -2.84 3.34 -23.28
N PRO A 18 -3.85 2.46 -23.05
CA PRO A 18 -4.59 2.44 -21.78
C PRO A 18 -3.85 1.77 -20.60
N LEU A 19 -2.67 1.15 -20.80
CA LEU A 19 -1.87 0.56 -19.71
C LEU A 19 -0.92 1.59 -19.05
N LEU A 20 -0.43 2.56 -19.82
CA LEU A 20 0.46 3.63 -19.33
C LEU A 20 -0.24 4.60 -18.37
N SER A 21 -1.52 4.94 -18.62
CA SER A 21 -2.26 5.89 -17.78
C SER A 21 -2.62 5.33 -16.40
N ASN A 22 -2.81 4.01 -16.27
CA ASN A 22 -3.10 3.35 -15.00
C ASN A 22 -1.88 3.31 -14.05
N CYS A 23 -0.66 3.17 -14.57
CA CYS A 23 0.55 3.26 -13.75
C CYS A 23 0.87 4.73 -13.38
N GLN A 24 0.64 5.70 -14.27
CA GLN A 24 0.72 7.12 -13.92
C GLN A 24 -0.34 7.52 -12.87
N SER A 25 -1.58 7.02 -12.94
CA SER A 25 -2.60 7.33 -11.91
C SER A 25 -2.34 6.66 -10.55
N GLN A 26 -1.63 5.52 -10.52
CA GLN A 26 -1.19 4.87 -9.29
C GLN A 26 0.14 5.42 -8.76
N CYS A 27 0.89 6.18 -9.56
CA CYS A 27 2.20 6.73 -9.21
C CYS A 27 2.34 8.26 -9.37
N GLY A 28 1.30 9.04 -9.68
CA GLY A 28 1.25 10.49 -9.43
C GLY A 28 0.56 11.36 -10.50
N GLY A 29 -0.01 12.48 -10.04
CA GLY A 29 -0.44 13.62 -10.86
C GLY A 29 0.11 14.94 -10.28
N SER A 30 0.70 15.77 -11.13
CA SER A 30 1.70 16.79 -10.85
C SER A 30 1.17 18.23 -10.68
N THR A 31 1.95 19.09 -10.01
CA THR A 31 2.46 20.38 -10.56
C THR A 31 3.88 20.64 -10.02
N PRO A 32 4.74 21.38 -10.74
CA PRO A 32 6.11 21.66 -10.31
C PRO A 32 6.14 22.80 -9.28
N VAL A 33 6.77 22.56 -8.14
CA VAL A 33 7.16 23.61 -7.18
C VAL A 33 8.67 23.46 -6.93
N PRO A 34 9.48 24.53 -7.05
CA PRO A 34 10.89 24.48 -6.70
C PRO A 34 11.06 24.54 -5.18
N GLY A 35 11.76 23.58 -4.59
CA GLY A 35 12.10 23.64 -3.16
C GLY A 35 12.74 22.36 -2.65
N GLY A 36 14.06 22.41 -2.42
CA GLY A 36 14.85 21.30 -1.91
C GLY A 36 14.51 20.91 -0.47
N GLY A 37 14.52 19.60 -0.22
CA GLY A 37 14.50 19.02 1.12
C GLY A 37 15.58 17.95 1.21
N SER A 38 16.56 18.18 2.09
CA SER A 38 17.75 17.36 2.33
C SER A 38 17.45 16.10 3.13
N GLY A 39 16.81 15.11 2.52
CA GLY A 39 16.60 13.79 3.11
C GLY A 39 17.01 12.68 2.14
N GLY A 40 17.90 11.78 2.59
CA GLY A 40 18.31 10.55 1.86
C GLY A 40 17.17 9.55 1.69
N VAL A 41 17.41 8.41 1.04
CA VAL A 41 16.44 7.34 0.81
C VAL A 41 15.79 6.87 2.11
N GLY A 42 16.54 6.86 3.23
CA GLY A 42 16.00 6.52 4.55
C GLY A 42 14.89 7.46 5.07
N SER A 43 14.71 8.63 4.46
CA SER A 43 13.58 9.54 4.76
C SER A 43 12.30 9.21 3.98
N VAL A 44 12.41 8.34 2.96
CA VAL A 44 11.33 7.99 2.03
C VAL A 44 10.95 6.51 2.12
N ILE A 45 11.90 5.65 2.48
CA ILE A 45 11.75 4.20 2.57
C ILE A 45 12.23 3.74 3.94
N THR A 46 11.36 3.06 4.69
CA THR A 46 11.70 2.46 5.98
C THR A 46 12.33 1.08 5.80
N GLU A 47 12.99 0.58 6.85
CA GLU A 47 13.48 -0.80 6.89
C GLU A 47 12.38 -1.83 6.61
N SER A 48 11.16 -1.59 7.10
CA SER A 48 10.02 -2.47 6.81
C SER A 48 9.65 -2.50 5.33
N VAL A 49 9.59 -1.36 4.64
CA VAL A 49 9.32 -1.32 3.19
C VAL A 49 10.43 -1.99 2.40
N PHE A 50 11.70 -1.77 2.79
CA PHE A 50 12.83 -2.50 2.21
C PHE A 50 12.71 -4.01 2.42
N ASN A 51 12.30 -4.43 3.63
CA ASN A 51 12.12 -5.83 3.97
C ASN A 51 11.00 -6.48 3.16
N ASP A 52 9.88 -5.80 2.97
CA ASP A 52 8.74 -6.28 2.18
C ASP A 52 9.09 -6.37 0.69
N MET A 53 9.81 -5.39 0.15
CA MET A 53 10.24 -5.41 -1.25
C MET A 53 11.22 -6.53 -1.55
N LEU A 54 11.99 -6.96 -0.55
CA LEU A 54 12.97 -8.03 -0.66
C LEU A 54 12.62 -9.22 0.25
N LYS A 55 11.33 -9.56 0.35
CA LYS A 55 10.74 -10.49 1.33
C LYS A 55 11.52 -11.79 1.52
N HIS A 56 11.83 -12.49 0.42
CA HIS A 56 12.41 -13.84 0.48
C HIS A 56 13.94 -13.88 0.58
N ARG A 57 14.64 -12.74 0.59
CA ARG A 57 16.12 -12.76 0.57
C ARG A 57 16.74 -13.43 1.79
N ASN A 58 16.00 -13.51 2.90
CA ASN A 58 16.42 -14.11 4.18
C ASN A 58 15.80 -15.49 4.42
N ASP A 59 15.08 -16.05 3.44
CA ASP A 59 14.56 -17.40 3.56
C ASP A 59 15.75 -18.38 3.64
N GLY A 60 15.61 -19.45 4.44
CA GLY A 60 16.71 -20.39 4.72
C GLY A 60 17.32 -21.06 3.48
N ASN A 61 16.57 -21.10 2.37
CA ASN A 61 17.01 -21.66 1.10
C ASN A 61 17.73 -20.65 0.18
N CYS A 62 17.82 -19.38 0.60
CA CYS A 62 18.46 -18.33 -0.18
C CYS A 62 19.93 -18.15 0.21
N ARG A 63 20.80 -18.10 -0.81
CA ARG A 63 22.24 -17.83 -0.61
C ARG A 63 22.50 -16.43 -0.12
N SER A 64 21.54 -15.52 -0.29
CA SER A 64 21.56 -14.15 0.21
C SER A 64 21.15 -14.00 1.67
N ASN A 65 20.85 -15.09 2.39
CA ASN A 65 20.32 -15.00 3.75
C ASN A 65 21.28 -14.20 4.66
N GLY A 66 20.78 -13.10 5.22
CA GLY A 66 21.55 -12.18 6.05
C GLY A 66 22.49 -11.23 5.27
N PHE A 67 22.58 -11.34 3.94
CA PHE A 67 23.49 -10.53 3.12
C PHE A 67 22.90 -9.15 2.79
N TYR A 68 21.75 -9.09 2.12
CA TYR A 68 21.16 -7.81 1.72
C TYR A 68 20.39 -7.17 2.87
N THR A 69 21.08 -6.41 3.73
CA THR A 69 20.44 -5.70 4.84
C THR A 69 20.04 -4.28 4.46
N TYR A 70 19.03 -3.74 5.14
CA TYR A 70 18.64 -2.34 4.98
C TYR A 70 19.78 -1.40 5.37
N SER A 71 20.51 -1.71 6.44
CA SER A 71 21.69 -0.95 6.85
C SER A 71 22.78 -0.92 5.79
N ALA A 72 23.06 -2.05 5.12
CA ALA A 72 24.03 -2.09 4.03
C ALA A 72 23.60 -1.23 2.84
N PHE A 73 22.30 -1.21 2.53
CA PHE A 73 21.74 -0.35 1.49
C PHE A 73 21.87 1.15 1.84
N ILE A 74 21.47 1.56 3.04
CA ILE A 74 21.59 2.96 3.49
C ILE A 74 23.05 3.42 3.53
N ASN A 75 23.98 2.56 3.99
CA ASN A 75 25.41 2.88 3.98
C ASN A 75 25.97 3.02 2.56
N ALA A 76 25.46 2.25 1.59
CA ALA A 76 25.86 2.36 0.21
C ALA A 76 25.32 3.65 -0.44
N GLU A 77 24.06 3.99 -0.19
CA GLU A 77 23.37 5.18 -0.70
C GLU A 77 24.11 6.48 -0.37
N GLN A 78 24.62 6.59 0.86
CA GLN A 78 25.37 7.77 1.33
C GLN A 78 26.60 8.11 0.48
N SER A 79 27.11 7.16 -0.31
CA SER A 79 28.24 7.38 -1.22
C SER A 79 27.85 8.03 -2.56
N PHE A 80 26.56 8.22 -2.84
CA PHE A 80 26.08 8.74 -4.12
C PHE A 80 25.14 9.92 -3.94
N ASN A 81 25.65 11.12 -4.21
CA ASN A 81 24.82 12.32 -4.19
C ASN A 81 23.75 12.26 -5.30
N GLY A 82 22.52 12.65 -4.99
CA GLY A 82 21.41 12.68 -5.95
C GLY A 82 20.52 11.43 -5.98
N PHE A 83 21.05 10.24 -5.68
CA PHE A 83 20.27 9.00 -5.62
C PHE A 83 19.25 9.07 -4.47
N GLY A 84 17.96 8.96 -4.80
CA GLY A 84 16.88 8.97 -3.80
C GLY A 84 16.75 10.24 -2.97
N THR A 85 17.46 11.31 -3.37
CA THR A 85 17.39 12.65 -2.78
C THR A 85 16.81 13.66 -3.78
N THR A 86 16.75 13.28 -5.06
CA THR A 86 16.25 14.10 -6.16
C THR A 86 14.73 13.99 -6.30
N GLY A 87 14.07 15.12 -6.53
CA GLY A 87 12.67 15.16 -6.93
C GLY A 87 11.69 15.11 -5.76
N THR A 88 10.42 14.89 -6.07
CA THR A 88 9.35 14.77 -5.07
C THR A 88 9.49 13.48 -4.26
N THR A 89 8.81 13.40 -3.12
CA THR A 89 8.76 12.15 -2.34
C THR A 89 8.28 10.97 -3.17
N ASP A 90 7.35 11.16 -4.10
CA ASP A 90 6.85 10.09 -4.96
C ASP A 90 7.88 9.70 -6.03
N GLN A 91 8.60 10.66 -6.62
CA GLN A 91 9.71 10.37 -7.53
C GLN A 91 10.83 9.59 -6.83
N ARG A 92 11.14 9.94 -5.57
CA ARG A 92 12.12 9.19 -4.76
C ARG A 92 11.66 7.76 -4.47
N LYS A 93 10.36 7.55 -4.18
CA LYS A 93 9.78 6.20 -4.03
C LYS A 93 9.82 5.41 -5.33
N GLN A 94 9.49 6.04 -6.45
CA GLN A 94 9.54 5.42 -7.78
C GLN A 94 10.97 5.03 -8.14
N GLU A 95 11.93 5.92 -7.91
CA GLU A 95 13.35 5.64 -8.13
C GLU A 95 13.79 4.41 -7.34
N PHE A 96 13.47 4.35 -6.03
CA PHE A 96 13.81 3.20 -5.21
C PHE A 96 13.12 1.91 -5.68
N ALA A 97 11.84 1.99 -6.03
CA ALA A 97 11.08 0.85 -6.55
C ALA A 97 11.67 0.32 -7.85
N ALA A 98 12.05 1.21 -8.75
CA ALA A 98 12.67 0.89 -10.02
C ALA A 98 14.09 0.32 -9.82
N PHE A 99 14.87 0.91 -8.92
CA PHE A 99 16.21 0.45 -8.57
C PHE A 99 16.21 -0.98 -8.04
N LEU A 100 15.29 -1.34 -7.14
CA LEU A 100 15.21 -2.73 -6.67
C LEU A 100 14.64 -3.67 -7.73
N ALA A 101 13.71 -3.20 -8.57
CA ALA A 101 13.18 -4.00 -9.67
C ALA A 101 14.22 -4.31 -10.75
N GLN A 102 15.29 -3.52 -10.87
CA GLN A 102 16.37 -3.71 -11.84
C GLN A 102 16.98 -5.11 -11.80
N ARG A 103 17.02 -5.72 -10.62
CA ARG A 103 17.62 -7.05 -10.42
C ARG A 103 16.84 -8.13 -11.15
N LEU A 104 15.53 -7.95 -11.31
CA LEU A 104 14.66 -8.93 -11.94
C LEU A 104 14.96 -9.10 -13.43
N THR A 105 15.39 -8.03 -14.09
CA THR A 105 15.60 -8.00 -15.55
C THR A 105 16.94 -8.63 -15.98
N LYS A 106 17.80 -9.00 -15.01
CA LYS A 106 19.09 -9.67 -15.23
C LYS A 106 19.06 -11.18 -14.93
N LEU A 107 17.99 -11.70 -14.31
CA LEU A 107 17.90 -13.12 -13.92
C LEU A 107 17.71 -14.10 -15.09
N GLN A 108 17.33 -13.61 -16.28
CA GLN A 108 17.12 -14.47 -17.46
C GLN A 108 18.40 -15.00 -18.13
N HIS A 109 19.59 -14.52 -17.73
CA HIS A 109 20.85 -14.92 -18.38
C HIS A 109 21.46 -16.24 -17.87
N ILE A 110 20.84 -16.93 -16.91
CA ILE A 110 21.27 -18.27 -16.50
C ILE A 110 20.79 -19.29 -17.56
N LYS A 111 21.55 -19.37 -18.66
CA LYS A 111 21.54 -20.53 -19.55
C LYS A 111 22.06 -21.71 -18.74
N ASP A 112 21.20 -22.67 -18.41
CA ASP A 112 21.38 -24.05 -18.84
C ASP A 112 20.24 -24.94 -18.37
N GLY A 113 19.81 -25.80 -19.29
CA GLY A 113 18.60 -26.64 -19.21
C GLY A 113 18.68 -27.81 -18.23
N GLN A 114 19.27 -27.64 -17.05
CA GLN A 114 19.16 -28.61 -15.96
C GLN A 114 18.91 -27.87 -14.63
N TRP A 115 17.70 -28.08 -14.09
CA TRP A 115 17.11 -27.62 -12.81
C TRP A 115 16.09 -26.45 -12.87
N PRO A 116 14.98 -26.54 -12.10
CA PRO A 116 13.65 -26.07 -12.49
C PRO A 116 13.32 -24.65 -12.00
N PHE A 117 14.15 -23.67 -12.36
CA PHE A 117 13.84 -22.26 -12.04
C PHE A 117 14.03 -21.35 -13.25
N ARG A 118 13.50 -21.79 -14.41
CA ARG A 118 12.94 -20.82 -15.37
C ARG A 118 11.69 -20.28 -14.69
N TYR A 119 11.65 -18.97 -14.50
CA TYR A 119 10.65 -18.28 -13.68
C TYR A 119 10.85 -18.67 -12.20
N GLY A 120 10.97 -17.68 -11.29
CA GLY A 120 10.47 -17.94 -9.94
C GLY A 120 9.06 -18.52 -10.11
N TRP A 121 8.70 -19.52 -9.31
CA TRP A 121 7.53 -20.35 -9.64
C TRP A 121 6.34 -19.47 -10.04
N ALA A 122 5.73 -19.72 -11.20
CA ALA A 122 4.51 -19.02 -11.59
C ALA A 122 3.40 -19.19 -10.53
N THR A 123 3.53 -20.24 -9.71
CA THR A 123 2.70 -20.62 -8.57
C THR A 123 3.31 -20.25 -7.21
N ALA A 124 4.43 -19.50 -7.15
CA ALA A 124 4.95 -18.98 -5.89
C ALA A 124 3.83 -18.13 -5.24
N PRO A 125 3.53 -18.32 -3.93
CA PRO A 125 2.43 -17.63 -3.26
C PRO A 125 2.49 -16.10 -3.38
N ASP A 126 3.71 -15.56 -3.52
CA ASP A 126 4.00 -14.12 -3.65
C ASP A 126 4.55 -13.73 -5.06
N GLY A 127 4.48 -14.66 -6.02
CA GLY A 127 4.96 -14.50 -7.40
C GLY A 127 6.47 -14.75 -7.60
N PRO A 128 6.93 -14.88 -8.87
CA PRO A 128 8.32 -15.20 -9.23
C PRO A 128 9.36 -14.19 -8.73
N TYR A 129 8.93 -12.95 -8.56
CA TYR A 129 9.79 -11.78 -8.56
C TYR A 129 10.20 -11.33 -7.15
N SER A 130 9.45 -11.75 -6.13
CA SER A 130 9.82 -11.56 -4.71
C SER A 130 11.09 -12.34 -4.33
N TRP A 131 11.51 -13.29 -5.17
CA TRP A 131 12.70 -14.13 -5.02
C TRP A 131 13.96 -13.57 -5.69
N GLY A 132 13.86 -12.42 -6.37
CA GLY A 132 14.95 -11.91 -7.20
C GLY A 132 16.26 -11.72 -6.42
N TYR A 133 16.16 -11.37 -5.13
CA TYR A 133 17.28 -11.13 -4.23
C TYR A 133 17.83 -12.36 -3.50
N CYS A 134 17.33 -13.56 -3.80
CA CYS A 134 17.72 -14.82 -3.16
C CYS A 134 19.17 -15.27 -3.45
N PHE A 135 19.80 -14.73 -4.50
CA PHE A 135 21.17 -15.05 -4.92
C PHE A 135 22.12 -13.92 -4.60
N ILE A 136 23.43 -14.11 -4.67
CA ILE A 136 24.40 -13.01 -4.59
C ILE A 136 25.22 -12.89 -5.88
N ALA A 137 25.44 -14.02 -6.55
CA ALA A 137 26.19 -14.13 -7.79
C ALA A 137 25.57 -15.18 -8.72
N GLU A 138 25.96 -15.16 -9.99
CA GLU A 138 25.57 -16.19 -10.97
C GLU A 138 25.99 -17.59 -10.48
N ARG A 139 25.17 -18.60 -10.83
CA ARG A 139 25.44 -20.00 -10.48
C ARG A 139 26.25 -20.67 -11.59
N ASN A 140 27.03 -21.70 -11.21
CA ASN A 140 27.76 -22.62 -12.09
C ASN A 140 29.03 -22.06 -12.78
N ASN A 141 29.75 -21.12 -12.16
CA ASN A 141 31.01 -20.50 -12.64
C ASN A 141 31.07 -20.41 -14.19
N PRO A 142 30.42 -19.41 -14.80
CA PRO A 142 30.35 -19.26 -16.26
C PRO A 142 31.71 -18.90 -16.91
N GLY A 143 32.80 -18.83 -16.13
CA GLY A 143 34.12 -18.40 -16.58
C GLY A 143 34.35 -16.90 -16.38
N THR A 144 35.62 -16.50 -16.44
CA THR A 144 36.00 -15.09 -16.25
C THR A 144 35.79 -14.28 -17.53
N PHE A 145 35.09 -13.16 -17.45
CA PHE A 145 34.90 -12.26 -18.58
C PHE A 145 36.04 -11.22 -18.63
N CYS A 146 37.19 -11.66 -19.14
CA CYS A 146 38.40 -10.85 -19.25
C CYS A 146 38.62 -10.36 -20.69
N THR A 147 37.98 -9.27 -21.06
CA THR A 147 37.96 -8.81 -22.46
C THR A 147 38.47 -7.39 -22.67
N SER A 148 38.60 -6.58 -21.62
CA SER A 148 39.05 -5.19 -21.72
C SER A 148 40.56 -5.06 -21.50
N PRO A 149 41.31 -4.42 -22.43
CA PRO A 149 42.72 -4.13 -22.26
C PRO A 149 42.99 -2.98 -21.28
N ASP A 150 42.02 -2.07 -21.10
CA ASP A 150 42.14 -0.90 -20.20
C ASP A 150 42.11 -1.30 -18.72
N TRP A 151 41.59 -2.49 -18.42
CA TRP A 151 41.41 -3.02 -17.09
C TRP A 151 41.93 -4.46 -16.98
N PRO A 152 43.26 -4.68 -17.03
CA PRO A 152 43.83 -6.02 -17.01
C PRO A 152 43.33 -6.84 -15.82
N CYS A 153 42.96 -8.08 -16.09
CA CYS A 153 42.48 -8.99 -15.05
C CYS A 153 43.60 -9.36 -14.10
N ALA A 154 43.31 -9.33 -12.80
CA ALA A 154 44.23 -9.80 -11.79
C ALA A 154 44.27 -11.33 -11.77
N ALA A 155 45.44 -11.90 -11.48
CA ALA A 155 45.61 -13.33 -11.35
C ALA A 155 44.69 -13.89 -10.25
N GLY A 156 43.96 -14.96 -10.56
CA GLY A 156 43.04 -15.61 -9.62
C GLY A 156 41.73 -14.85 -9.36
N GLN A 157 41.43 -13.79 -10.11
CA GLN A 157 40.17 -13.05 -9.99
C GLN A 157 39.19 -13.40 -11.12
N GLU A 158 37.89 -13.42 -10.80
CA GLU A 158 36.82 -13.76 -11.73
C GLU A 158 35.81 -12.62 -11.89
N TYR A 159 35.47 -12.28 -13.14
CA TYR A 159 34.62 -11.12 -13.46
C TYR A 159 33.26 -11.51 -14.04
N TYR A 160 32.54 -12.42 -13.38
CA TYR A 160 31.17 -12.85 -13.73
C TYR A 160 30.10 -12.13 -12.91
N GLY A 161 28.81 -12.33 -13.23
CA GLY A 161 27.71 -11.58 -12.64
C GLY A 161 27.64 -11.66 -11.11
N ARG A 162 27.85 -10.53 -10.43
CA ARG A 162 27.73 -10.39 -8.96
C ARG A 162 26.86 -9.21 -8.55
N GLY A 163 26.23 -9.33 -7.38
CA GLY A 163 25.41 -8.29 -6.77
C GLY A 163 24.07 -8.02 -7.47
N PRO A 164 23.32 -6.99 -7.03
CA PRO A 164 21.98 -6.69 -7.55
C PRO A 164 21.92 -6.40 -9.05
N ILE A 165 22.99 -5.84 -9.63
CA ILE A 165 23.06 -5.52 -11.05
C ILE A 165 23.68 -6.63 -11.90
N GLN A 166 24.14 -7.73 -11.26
CA GLN A 166 24.93 -8.78 -11.90
C GLN A 166 26.08 -8.15 -12.71
N LEU A 167 26.98 -7.46 -11.99
CA LEU A 167 28.16 -6.81 -12.55
C LEU A 167 29.02 -7.88 -13.22
N THR A 168 29.29 -7.73 -14.52
CA THR A 168 30.02 -8.71 -15.35
C THR A 168 31.06 -7.96 -16.19
N HIS A 169 32.13 -8.64 -16.64
CA HIS A 169 33.26 -8.09 -17.39
C HIS A 169 34.21 -7.21 -16.58
N ASN A 170 35.51 -7.47 -16.73
CA ASN A 170 36.59 -6.70 -16.11
C ASN A 170 36.51 -5.19 -16.37
N TYR A 171 35.99 -4.79 -17.53
CA TYR A 171 35.69 -3.38 -17.82
C TYR A 171 34.77 -2.74 -16.77
N ASN A 172 33.64 -3.38 -16.47
CA ASN A 172 32.64 -2.81 -15.54
C ASN A 172 33.16 -2.83 -14.10
N TYR A 173 33.93 -3.85 -13.71
CA TYR A 173 34.63 -3.88 -12.42
C TYR A 173 35.65 -2.74 -12.30
N GLY A 174 36.39 -2.46 -13.38
CA GLY A 174 37.32 -1.34 -13.46
C GLY A 174 36.64 0.03 -13.37
N GLN A 175 35.54 0.22 -14.09
CA GLN A 175 34.76 1.47 -14.02
C GLN A 175 34.15 1.66 -12.63
N ALA A 176 33.53 0.62 -12.06
CA ALA A 176 33.00 0.66 -10.71
C ALA A 176 34.10 0.95 -9.67
N ARG A 177 35.30 0.37 -9.82
CA ARG A 177 36.47 0.65 -8.96
C ARG A 177 36.76 2.14 -8.86
N ARG A 178 36.77 2.87 -9.99
CA ARG A 178 37.01 4.33 -10.00
C ARG A 178 35.91 5.08 -9.27
N ALA A 179 34.66 4.70 -9.50
CA ALA A 179 33.51 5.41 -8.99
C ALA A 179 33.30 5.22 -7.48
N ILE A 180 33.55 4.01 -6.96
CA ILE A 180 33.25 3.67 -5.56
C ILE A 180 34.49 3.64 -4.65
N GLY A 181 35.68 3.82 -5.22
CA GLY A 181 36.95 3.87 -4.49
C GLY A 181 37.42 2.53 -3.92
N VAL A 182 36.93 1.40 -4.45
CA VAL A 182 37.27 0.05 -4.00
C VAL A 182 38.03 -0.68 -5.10
N ASP A 183 39.13 -1.35 -4.76
CA ASP A 183 39.89 -2.13 -5.75
C ASP A 183 39.19 -3.44 -6.13
N LEU A 184 38.19 -3.32 -7.00
CA LEU A 184 37.42 -4.45 -7.54
C LEU A 184 38.18 -5.26 -8.61
N ILE A 185 39.30 -4.75 -9.13
CA ILE A 185 40.11 -5.51 -10.10
C ILE A 185 40.89 -6.59 -9.35
N ASN A 186 41.53 -6.25 -8.24
CA ASN A 186 42.26 -7.23 -7.43
C ASN A 186 41.37 -7.97 -6.41
N ASN A 187 40.16 -7.46 -6.14
CA ASN A 187 39.23 -8.02 -5.14
C ASN A 187 37.81 -8.10 -5.68
N SER A 188 37.64 -8.82 -6.79
CA SER A 188 36.36 -8.97 -7.49
C SER A 188 35.27 -9.59 -6.60
N ASP A 189 35.66 -10.43 -5.62
CA ASP A 189 34.74 -11.15 -4.71
C ASP A 189 33.98 -10.23 -3.77
N LEU A 190 34.50 -9.02 -3.51
CA LEU A 190 33.85 -8.05 -2.63
C LEU A 190 32.42 -7.70 -3.07
N VAL A 191 32.11 -7.76 -4.37
CA VAL A 191 30.75 -7.53 -4.89
C VAL A 191 29.75 -8.59 -4.38
N ALA A 192 30.24 -9.77 -4.00
CA ALA A 192 29.46 -10.89 -3.49
C ALA A 192 29.72 -11.25 -2.01
N THR A 193 30.71 -10.63 -1.36
CA THR A 193 31.03 -10.89 0.05
C THR A 193 30.81 -9.68 0.95
N ASP A 194 30.69 -8.47 0.38
CA ASP A 194 30.35 -7.25 1.11
C ASP A 194 29.08 -6.62 0.54
N ALA A 195 28.01 -6.59 1.35
CA ALA A 195 26.71 -6.10 0.92
C ALA A 195 26.69 -4.59 0.62
N VAL A 196 27.53 -3.80 1.30
CA VAL A 196 27.66 -2.36 1.03
C VAL A 196 28.30 -2.18 -0.34
N ILE A 197 29.40 -2.88 -0.63
CA ILE A 197 30.05 -2.84 -1.94
C ILE A 197 29.10 -3.36 -3.02
N SER A 198 28.34 -4.42 -2.75
CA SER A 198 27.32 -4.96 -3.64
C SER A 198 26.27 -3.90 -4.02
N PHE A 199 25.73 -3.16 -3.05
CA PHE A 199 24.81 -2.06 -3.34
C PHE A 199 25.49 -0.86 -4.00
N LYS A 200 26.73 -0.51 -3.61
CA LYS A 200 27.47 0.59 -4.23
C LYS A 200 27.69 0.37 -5.73
N THR A 201 28.05 -0.84 -6.15
CA THR A 201 28.19 -1.15 -7.59
C THR A 201 26.86 -1.03 -8.33
N ALA A 202 25.76 -1.41 -7.71
CA ALA A 202 24.42 -1.28 -8.28
C ALA A 202 23.97 0.19 -8.39
N ILE A 203 24.15 0.99 -7.34
CA ILE A 203 23.81 2.43 -7.33
C ILE A 203 24.70 3.18 -8.32
N TRP A 204 26.00 2.87 -8.38
CA TRP A 204 26.88 3.42 -9.40
C TRP A 204 26.32 3.20 -10.81
N PHE A 205 25.96 1.96 -11.15
CA PHE A 205 25.42 1.65 -12.47
C PHE A 205 24.11 2.42 -12.73
N TRP A 206 23.24 2.52 -11.73
CA TRP A 206 21.97 3.25 -11.82
C TRP A 206 22.14 4.74 -12.12
N MET A 207 23.15 5.35 -11.48
CA MET A 207 23.42 6.79 -11.55
C MET A 207 24.31 7.17 -12.74
N THR A 208 24.99 6.21 -13.37
CA THR A 208 26.02 6.50 -14.38
C THR A 208 25.48 6.29 -15.80
N PRO A 209 25.41 7.34 -16.63
CA PRO A 209 25.13 7.20 -18.06
C PRO A 209 26.15 6.27 -18.72
N GLN A 210 25.69 5.40 -19.60
CA GLN A 210 26.56 4.55 -20.41
C GLN A 210 26.71 5.15 -21.81
N SER A 211 27.70 4.71 -22.59
CA SER A 211 27.85 5.21 -23.97
C SER A 211 26.55 5.00 -24.76
N ASN A 212 25.96 6.09 -25.24
CA ASN A 212 24.67 6.16 -25.95
C ASN A 212 23.43 5.76 -25.13
N LYS A 213 23.50 5.74 -23.80
CA LYS A 213 22.37 5.44 -22.92
C LYS A 213 22.32 6.43 -21.75
N PRO A 214 21.16 7.04 -21.43
CA PRO A 214 21.05 7.88 -20.24
C PRO A 214 21.25 7.05 -18.96
N SER A 215 21.43 7.72 -17.82
CA SER A 215 21.36 7.05 -16.52
C SER A 215 19.92 6.62 -16.23
N SER A 216 19.74 5.50 -15.49
CA SER A 216 18.41 5.09 -15.03
C SER A 216 17.80 6.13 -14.09
N HIS A 217 18.64 6.81 -13.31
CA HIS A 217 18.28 7.96 -12.47
C HIS A 217 17.62 9.08 -13.27
N ASP A 218 18.24 9.54 -14.36
CA ASP A 218 17.70 10.66 -15.13
C ASP A 218 16.40 10.28 -15.86
N VAL A 219 16.26 9.01 -16.26
CA VAL A 219 15.01 8.50 -16.85
C VAL A 219 13.88 8.52 -15.82
N ILE A 220 14.08 7.94 -14.63
CA ILE A 220 13.01 7.81 -13.63
C ILE A 220 12.65 9.14 -12.95
N THR A 221 13.63 10.06 -12.84
CA THR A 221 13.40 11.40 -12.28
C THR A 221 12.90 12.42 -13.30
N GLY A 222 12.80 12.03 -14.58
CA GLY A 222 12.31 12.89 -15.66
C GLY A 222 13.33 13.94 -16.13
N ARG A 223 14.61 13.77 -15.83
CA ARG A 223 15.70 14.64 -16.29
C ARG A 223 16.22 14.29 -17.68
N TRP A 224 15.96 13.07 -18.14
CA TRP A 224 16.31 12.65 -19.49
C TRP A 224 15.19 13.02 -20.48
N SER A 225 15.58 13.75 -21.53
CA SER A 225 14.73 14.05 -22.68
C SER A 225 15.09 13.14 -23.86
N PRO A 226 14.15 12.34 -24.39
CA PRO A 226 14.39 11.49 -25.56
C PRO A 226 14.82 12.29 -26.78
N SER A 227 15.82 11.81 -27.53
CA SER A 227 16.16 12.35 -28.83
C SER A 227 15.12 11.97 -29.90
N ALA A 228 15.17 12.59 -31.08
CA ALA A 228 14.33 12.19 -32.22
C ALA A 228 14.53 10.70 -32.59
N ALA A 229 15.75 10.18 -32.47
CA ALA A 229 16.05 8.77 -32.70
C ALA A 229 15.45 7.86 -31.62
N ASP A 230 15.41 8.32 -30.37
CA ASP A 230 14.77 7.58 -29.27
C ASP A 230 13.25 7.52 -29.44
N ILE A 231 12.64 8.64 -29.82
CA ILE A 231 11.20 8.71 -30.14
C ILE A 231 10.86 7.78 -31.31
N ALA A 232 11.67 7.80 -32.38
CA ALA A 232 11.50 6.90 -33.53
C ALA A 232 11.66 5.42 -33.16
N ALA A 233 12.41 5.12 -32.09
CA ALA A 233 12.59 3.77 -31.56
C ALA A 233 11.61 3.42 -30.41
N ASN A 234 10.53 4.19 -30.21
CA ASN A 234 9.56 4.03 -29.12
C ASN A 234 10.16 4.03 -27.70
N ARG A 235 11.29 4.71 -27.49
CA ARG A 235 11.91 4.86 -26.17
C ARG A 235 11.31 6.05 -25.44
N VAL A 236 10.22 5.79 -24.72
CA VAL A 236 9.50 6.77 -23.90
C VAL A 236 10.02 6.75 -22.46
N PRO A 237 10.19 7.90 -21.78
CA PRO A 237 10.63 7.94 -20.37
C PRO A 237 9.78 7.03 -19.49
N GLY A 238 10.44 6.14 -18.73
CA GLY A 238 9.79 5.13 -17.92
C GLY A 238 10.66 3.88 -17.74
N PHE A 239 10.12 2.88 -17.05
CA PHE A 239 10.83 1.65 -16.71
C PHE A 239 11.19 0.79 -17.92
N GLY A 240 10.46 0.91 -19.03
CA GLY A 240 10.80 0.28 -20.30
C GLY A 240 12.18 0.72 -20.82
N VAL A 241 12.53 2.01 -20.70
CA VAL A 241 13.86 2.51 -21.07
C VAL A 241 14.91 2.08 -20.07
N ILE A 242 14.59 2.03 -18.77
CA ILE A 242 15.47 1.49 -17.72
C ILE A 242 15.86 0.04 -18.01
N THR A 243 14.91 -0.78 -18.44
CA THR A 243 15.16 -2.17 -18.85
C THR A 243 16.11 -2.24 -20.06
N ASN A 244 15.89 -1.38 -21.06
CA ASN A 244 16.81 -1.24 -22.20
C ASN A 244 18.23 -0.81 -21.81
N ILE A 245 18.37 0.03 -20.77
CA ILE A 245 19.66 0.43 -20.24
C ILE A 245 20.40 -0.79 -19.66
N ILE A 246 19.71 -1.55 -18.81
CA ILE A 246 20.27 -2.65 -18.01
C ILE A 246 20.65 -3.88 -18.85
N ASN A 247 19.76 -4.34 -19.73
CA ASN A 247 19.94 -5.61 -20.47
C ASN A 247 19.82 -5.49 -21.99
N GLY A 248 19.79 -4.26 -22.52
CA GLY A 248 19.68 -4.02 -23.97
C GLY A 248 18.29 -4.28 -24.56
N GLY A 249 17.26 -4.44 -23.72
CA GLY A 249 15.87 -4.57 -24.18
C GLY A 249 15.47 -5.99 -24.57
N LEU A 250 16.33 -6.99 -24.35
CA LEU A 250 16.11 -8.40 -24.68
C LEU A 250 14.77 -8.95 -24.14
N GLU A 251 14.32 -8.43 -22.99
CA GLU A 251 13.04 -8.82 -22.39
C GLU A 251 11.84 -8.17 -23.09
N CYS A 252 11.99 -6.98 -23.65
CA CYS A 252 10.91 -6.35 -24.39
C CYS A 252 10.81 -6.97 -25.81
N SER A 253 11.91 -7.44 -26.42
CA SER A 253 11.95 -8.00 -27.80
C SER A 253 11.28 -9.37 -28.00
N ARG A 254 10.91 -10.10 -26.93
CA ARG A 254 10.31 -11.44 -27.01
C ARG A 254 8.77 -11.41 -27.07
N GLY A 255 8.23 -10.63 -27.99
CA GLY A 255 6.84 -10.81 -28.41
C GLY A 255 6.62 -12.23 -28.95
N THR A 256 5.43 -12.79 -28.68
CA THR A 256 4.80 -13.97 -29.33
C THR A 256 4.83 -15.37 -28.66
N ASP A 257 5.11 -15.54 -27.37
CA ASP A 257 4.68 -16.80 -26.69
C ASP A 257 3.23 -16.66 -26.19
N SER A 258 2.31 -17.02 -27.09
CA SER A 258 0.86 -16.84 -27.07
C SER A 258 0.06 -17.56 -25.96
N TYR A 259 0.69 -18.12 -24.94
CA TYR A 259 -0.02 -18.73 -23.80
C TYR A 259 -0.11 -17.82 -22.57
N LEU A 260 0.76 -16.80 -22.45
CA LEU A 260 0.79 -15.90 -21.29
C LEU A 260 -0.16 -14.70 -21.45
N PHE A 261 -0.47 -14.28 -22.67
CA PHE A 261 -1.37 -13.15 -22.93
C PHE A 261 -2.83 -13.48 -22.58
N ASP A 262 -3.31 -14.67 -22.95
CA ASP A 262 -4.69 -15.11 -22.71
C ASP A 262 -4.96 -15.46 -21.23
N LEU A 263 -3.93 -15.93 -20.50
CA LEU A 263 -4.03 -16.17 -19.05
C LEU A 263 -4.04 -14.85 -18.24
N PHE A 264 -3.35 -13.81 -18.73
CA PHE A 264 -3.33 -12.48 -18.09
C PHE A 264 -4.58 -11.65 -18.37
N CYS A 265 -5.17 -11.71 -19.57
CA CYS A 265 -6.39 -10.95 -19.90
C CYS A 265 -7.67 -11.54 -19.27
N SER A 266 -7.73 -12.86 -19.08
CA SER A 266 -8.91 -13.54 -18.50
C SER A 266 -9.08 -13.30 -16.99
N GLN A 267 -8.01 -12.94 -16.26
CA GLN A 267 -8.10 -12.52 -14.85
C GLN A 267 -8.37 -11.02 -14.65
N PHE A 268 -8.36 -10.22 -15.73
CA PHE A 268 -8.56 -8.76 -15.69
C PHE A 268 -9.97 -8.30 -16.07
N GLN A 269 -10.92 -9.21 -16.32
CA GLN A 269 -12.33 -8.83 -16.47
C GLN A 269 -13.01 -8.37 -15.17
N LEU A 270 -12.32 -8.38 -14.03
CA LEU A 270 -12.81 -7.85 -12.76
C LEU A 270 -12.27 -6.45 -12.40
N ALA A 271 -11.58 -5.78 -13.32
CA ALA A 271 -11.10 -4.40 -13.14
C ALA A 271 -11.61 -3.46 -14.24
N ARG A 272 -12.92 -3.14 -14.21
CA ARG A 272 -13.53 -1.93 -14.81
C ARG A 272 -14.57 -1.42 -13.81
N SER A 273 -14.63 -0.15 -13.44
CA SER A 273 -14.80 1.00 -14.34
C SER A 273 -14.04 2.26 -13.91
N ILE A 274 -13.25 2.84 -14.81
CA ILE A 274 -13.17 4.30 -14.94
C ILE A 274 -14.29 4.65 -15.91
N GLU A 275 -15.28 5.43 -15.48
CA GLU A 275 -16.49 5.67 -16.25
C GLU A 275 -16.22 6.65 -17.40
N GLN A 276 -16.63 6.26 -18.61
CA GLN A 276 -16.62 7.12 -19.78
C GLN A 276 -17.90 7.97 -19.77
N CYS A 277 -17.81 9.21 -20.25
CA CYS A 277 -18.96 10.11 -20.43
C CYS A 277 -18.91 10.80 -21.80
N GLY A 278 -19.94 11.56 -22.16
CA GLY A 278 -19.99 12.31 -23.42
C GLY A 278 -20.23 11.43 -24.66
N LYS A 279 -19.93 11.97 -25.84
CA LYS A 279 -20.29 11.35 -27.13
C LYS A 279 -19.70 9.95 -27.33
N GLN A 280 -18.53 9.71 -26.74
CA GLN A 280 -17.81 8.44 -26.75
C GLN A 280 -18.52 7.35 -25.93
N ALA A 281 -19.43 7.74 -25.03
CA ALA A 281 -20.21 6.87 -24.18
C ALA A 281 -21.73 7.11 -24.33
N GLY A 282 -22.19 7.38 -25.56
CA GLY A 282 -23.63 7.55 -25.83
C GLY A 282 -24.26 8.77 -25.15
N ASN A 283 -23.49 9.84 -24.95
CA ASN A 283 -23.86 11.05 -24.20
C ASN A 283 -24.09 10.82 -22.69
N ALA A 284 -23.53 9.75 -22.10
CA ALA A 284 -23.59 9.51 -20.67
C ALA A 284 -23.04 10.71 -19.86
N LEU A 285 -23.67 11.02 -18.73
CA LEU A 285 -23.18 12.00 -17.77
C LEU A 285 -22.21 11.34 -16.79
N CYS A 286 -21.26 12.11 -16.27
CA CYS A 286 -20.32 11.62 -15.28
C CYS A 286 -20.98 11.59 -13.89
N PRO A 287 -20.70 10.61 -13.01
CA PRO A 287 -21.29 10.57 -11.66
C PRO A 287 -20.78 11.71 -10.78
N ASN A 288 -21.51 12.01 -9.69
CA ASN A 288 -21.14 13.03 -8.70
C ASN A 288 -20.93 14.46 -9.25
N GLY A 289 -21.55 14.79 -10.37
CA GLY A 289 -21.48 16.13 -10.98
C GLY A 289 -20.10 16.49 -11.55
N MET A 290 -19.24 15.49 -11.78
CA MET A 290 -17.90 15.68 -12.34
C MET A 290 -17.97 16.13 -13.81
N CYS A 291 -16.99 16.91 -14.26
CA CYS A 291 -16.93 17.36 -15.65
C CYS A 291 -16.62 16.18 -16.59
N CYS A 292 -17.31 16.13 -17.73
CA CYS A 292 -16.96 15.26 -18.84
C CYS A 292 -15.92 15.96 -19.70
N SER A 293 -14.68 15.46 -19.75
CA SER A 293 -13.66 16.02 -20.63
C SER A 293 -14.08 15.91 -22.10
N GLN A 294 -13.47 16.73 -22.98
CA GLN A 294 -13.60 16.64 -24.44
C GLN A 294 -13.27 15.24 -25.00
N PHE A 295 -12.55 14.41 -24.24
CA PHE A 295 -12.14 13.07 -24.61
C PHE A 295 -13.07 11.97 -24.09
N GLY A 296 -14.11 12.32 -23.33
CA GLY A 296 -15.18 11.42 -22.92
C GLY A 296 -14.93 10.71 -21.59
N TRP A 297 -14.36 11.43 -20.62
CA TRP A 297 -13.98 10.86 -19.32
C TRP A 297 -14.38 11.76 -18.16
N CYS A 298 -14.73 11.13 -17.03
CA CYS A 298 -15.19 11.81 -15.82
C CYS A 298 -14.01 12.37 -15.01
N GLY A 299 -14.06 13.64 -14.58
CA GLY A 299 -13.08 14.20 -13.64
C GLY A 299 -13.39 15.62 -13.16
N THR A 300 -12.61 16.12 -12.20
CA THR A 300 -12.88 17.40 -11.51
C THR A 300 -11.81 18.47 -11.73
N THR A 301 -10.73 18.15 -12.44
CA THR A 301 -9.64 19.11 -12.69
C THR A 301 -9.92 20.00 -13.90
N ALA A 302 -9.14 21.07 -14.09
CA ALA A 302 -9.28 21.98 -15.22
C ALA A 302 -9.21 21.25 -16.58
N GLU A 303 -8.41 20.19 -16.68
CA GLU A 303 -8.30 19.36 -17.90
C GLU A 303 -9.63 18.72 -18.29
N TYR A 304 -10.46 18.38 -17.30
CA TYR A 304 -11.79 17.79 -17.50
C TYR A 304 -12.88 18.85 -17.64
N CYS A 305 -12.72 20.02 -17.04
CA CYS A 305 -13.76 21.05 -16.95
C CYS A 305 -13.63 22.21 -17.96
N THR A 306 -12.43 22.51 -18.47
CA THR A 306 -12.19 23.68 -19.34
C THR A 306 -12.53 23.42 -20.81
N LYS A 307 -12.23 22.23 -21.33
CA LYS A 307 -12.66 21.76 -22.66
C LYS A 307 -13.50 20.51 -22.44
N CYS A 308 -14.78 20.74 -22.20
CA CYS A 308 -15.67 19.77 -21.59
C CYS A 308 -16.95 19.57 -22.43
N GLN A 309 -17.49 18.35 -22.42
CA GLN A 309 -18.70 17.98 -23.15
C GLN A 309 -19.98 18.16 -22.32
N SER A 310 -19.94 17.91 -21.01
CA SER A 310 -21.09 18.01 -20.10
C SER A 310 -20.65 18.22 -18.64
N GLN A 311 -21.51 18.83 -17.82
CA GLN A 311 -21.23 19.14 -16.41
C GLN A 311 -20.02 20.05 -16.17
N CYS A 312 -19.70 20.91 -17.16
CA CYS A 312 -18.50 21.76 -17.20
C CYS A 312 -18.50 22.91 -16.17
N GLY A 313 -19.64 23.14 -15.51
CA GLY A 313 -19.82 24.16 -14.47
C GLY A 313 -19.90 23.61 -13.04
N GLY A 314 -19.48 22.35 -12.80
CA GLY A 314 -19.57 21.69 -11.50
C GLY A 314 -19.01 22.52 -10.34
N SER A 315 -19.80 22.65 -9.27
CA SER A 315 -19.61 23.51 -8.10
C SER A 315 -18.15 23.68 -7.66
N LYS A 316 -17.66 24.92 -7.69
CA LYS A 316 -16.33 25.32 -7.22
C LYS A 316 -16.06 24.80 -5.79
N PRO A 317 -15.01 24.01 -5.54
CA PRO A 317 -14.55 23.74 -4.18
C PRO A 317 -13.87 24.99 -3.60
N VAL A 318 -14.32 25.41 -2.42
CA VAL A 318 -13.72 26.49 -1.61
C VAL A 318 -12.31 26.05 -1.15
N PRO A 319 -11.29 26.93 -1.13
CA PRO A 319 -9.94 26.54 -0.75
C PRO A 319 -9.83 26.30 0.76
N SER A 320 -9.53 25.06 1.15
CA SER A 320 -9.12 24.69 2.52
C SER A 320 -8.10 23.54 2.44
N GLY A 321 -7.03 23.64 3.22
CA GLY A 321 -5.79 22.89 3.03
C GLY A 321 -5.87 21.38 3.33
N GLY A 322 -5.13 20.60 2.52
CA GLY A 322 -4.54 19.31 2.91
C GLY A 322 -5.49 18.12 3.11
N SER A 323 -6.21 17.69 2.08
CA SER A 323 -6.92 16.40 2.09
C SER A 323 -5.94 15.24 1.88
N GLY A 324 -5.39 14.70 2.98
CA GLY A 324 -4.67 13.42 2.98
C GLY A 324 -5.67 12.26 2.87
N ASP A 325 -5.44 11.36 1.92
CA ASP A 325 -6.16 10.07 1.82
C ASP A 325 -5.99 9.27 3.13
N VAL A 326 -6.95 8.42 3.50
CA VAL A 326 -6.85 7.59 4.71
C VAL A 326 -5.57 6.74 4.70
N GLY A 327 -5.17 6.26 3.52
CA GLY A 327 -3.93 5.51 3.32
C GLY A 327 -2.64 6.31 3.61
N SER A 328 -2.71 7.64 3.68
CA SER A 328 -1.60 8.51 4.10
C SER A 328 -1.41 8.56 5.62
N ILE A 329 -2.45 8.21 6.38
CA ILE A 329 -2.43 8.14 7.85
C ILE A 329 -2.09 6.73 8.32
N ILE A 330 -2.66 5.71 7.67
CA ILE A 330 -2.47 4.30 8.00
C ILE A 330 -2.06 3.54 6.74
N THR A 331 -0.76 3.24 6.63
CA THR A 331 -0.25 2.37 5.57
C THR A 331 -0.62 0.91 5.83
N GLU A 332 -0.48 0.05 4.83
CA GLU A 332 -0.70 -1.39 4.99
C GLU A 332 0.19 -2.00 6.09
N SER A 333 1.44 -1.57 6.18
CA SER A 333 2.36 -2.00 7.23
C SER A 333 1.91 -1.58 8.63
N VAL A 334 1.42 -0.35 8.80
CA VAL A 334 0.88 0.13 10.08
C VAL A 334 -0.41 -0.61 10.43
N PHE A 335 -1.29 -0.84 9.46
CA PHE A 335 -2.49 -1.67 9.65
C PHE A 335 -2.13 -3.09 10.09
N ASN A 336 -1.11 -3.68 9.46
CA ASN A 336 -0.63 -5.00 9.81
C ASN A 336 0.00 -5.05 11.21
N ASP A 337 0.72 -4.03 11.63
CA ASP A 337 1.30 -3.97 12.99
C ASP A 337 0.23 -3.75 14.07
N MET A 338 -0.78 -2.90 13.79
CA MET A 338 -1.92 -2.71 14.68
C MET A 338 -2.71 -4.02 14.86
N LEU A 339 -2.97 -4.73 13.76
CA LEU A 339 -3.79 -5.95 13.76
C LEU A 339 -2.93 -7.21 13.53
N LYS A 340 -1.81 -7.29 14.26
CA LYS A 340 -0.72 -8.26 14.07
C LYS A 340 -1.18 -9.71 14.00
N HIS A 341 -2.04 -10.14 14.93
CA HIS A 341 -2.44 -11.55 15.07
C HIS A 341 -3.78 -11.91 14.42
N ARG A 342 -4.42 -11.00 13.67
CA ARG A 342 -5.74 -11.27 13.06
C ARG A 342 -5.75 -12.44 12.05
N ASN A 343 -4.57 -12.77 11.50
CA ASN A 343 -4.35 -13.87 10.56
C ASN A 343 -3.70 -15.10 11.22
N ASP A 344 -3.63 -15.14 12.56
CA ASP A 344 -3.19 -16.33 13.26
C ASP A 344 -4.14 -17.50 12.99
N GLY A 345 -3.63 -18.73 12.97
CA GLY A 345 -4.41 -19.94 12.72
C GLY A 345 -5.52 -20.18 13.76
N ASN A 346 -5.41 -19.60 14.96
CA ASN A 346 -6.42 -19.67 16.00
C ASN A 346 -7.55 -18.64 15.83
N CYS A 347 -7.36 -17.63 14.97
CA CYS A 347 -8.37 -16.62 14.69
C CYS A 347 -9.32 -17.06 13.58
N LYS A 348 -10.63 -16.83 13.80
CA LYS A 348 -11.68 -17.17 12.82
C LYS A 348 -11.72 -16.20 11.63
N SER A 349 -11.08 -15.06 11.79
CA SER A 349 -10.88 -14.02 10.78
C SER A 349 -9.73 -14.28 9.80
N ASN A 350 -8.98 -15.38 9.93
CA ASN A 350 -7.74 -15.55 9.18
C ASN A 350 -7.93 -15.37 7.67
N GLY A 351 -7.31 -14.31 7.11
CA GLY A 351 -7.40 -13.93 5.70
C GLY A 351 -8.60 -13.06 5.33
N PHE A 352 -9.56 -12.83 6.23
CA PHE A 352 -10.78 -12.08 5.98
C PHE A 352 -10.54 -10.56 5.99
N TYR A 353 -9.98 -10.02 7.08
CA TYR A 353 -9.78 -8.58 7.25
C TYR A 353 -8.50 -8.10 6.55
N THR A 354 -8.63 -7.68 5.30
CA THR A 354 -7.51 -7.15 4.50
C THR A 354 -7.42 -5.63 4.56
N TYR A 355 -6.20 -5.08 4.42
CA TYR A 355 -5.99 -3.64 4.32
C TYR A 355 -6.75 -3.04 3.13
N ARG A 356 -6.75 -3.73 1.99
CA ARG A 356 -7.51 -3.33 0.80
C ARG A 356 -9.01 -3.18 1.07
N ALA A 357 -9.62 -4.13 1.81
CA ALA A 357 -11.03 -4.04 2.18
C ALA A 357 -11.31 -2.85 3.09
N PHE A 358 -10.43 -2.59 4.08
CA PHE A 358 -10.52 -1.42 4.96
C PHE A 358 -10.45 -0.11 4.16
N ILE A 359 -9.47 0.07 3.28
CA ILE A 359 -9.33 1.29 2.46
C ILE A 359 -10.51 1.47 1.50
N ASN A 360 -10.97 0.40 0.86
CA ASN A 360 -12.14 0.46 -0.04
C ASN A 360 -13.42 0.88 0.72
N ALA A 361 -13.60 0.38 1.94
CA ALA A 361 -14.70 0.79 2.79
C ALA A 361 -14.54 2.26 3.22
N ALA A 362 -13.38 2.66 3.72
CA ALA A 362 -13.09 4.02 4.17
C ALA A 362 -13.35 5.08 3.10
N LYS A 363 -12.98 4.80 1.84
CA LYS A 363 -13.24 5.68 0.69
C LYS A 363 -14.72 5.92 0.40
N SER A 364 -15.62 5.10 0.96
CA SER A 364 -17.08 5.28 0.81
C SER A 364 -17.66 6.26 1.84
N PHE A 365 -16.88 6.75 2.81
CA PHE A 365 -17.33 7.63 3.88
C PHE A 365 -16.51 8.91 3.95
N ASN A 366 -17.00 9.95 3.29
CA ASN A 366 -16.38 11.28 3.32
C ASN A 366 -16.23 11.77 4.78
N GLY A 367 -15.04 12.23 5.13
CA GLY A 367 -14.72 12.76 6.45
C GLY A 367 -14.02 11.76 7.37
N PHE A 368 -14.26 10.45 7.22
CA PHE A 368 -13.59 9.44 8.04
C PHE A 368 -12.08 9.50 7.84
N ALA A 369 -11.32 9.70 8.93
CA ALA A 369 -9.87 9.83 8.96
C ALA A 369 -9.30 10.91 8.00
N THR A 370 -10.15 11.82 7.52
CA THR A 370 -9.80 12.92 6.61
C THR A 370 -10.21 14.28 7.17
N THR A 371 -10.81 14.31 8.36
CA THR A 371 -11.29 15.52 9.03
C THR A 371 -10.31 16.02 10.08
N GLY A 372 -10.05 17.33 10.08
CA GLY A 372 -9.18 17.98 11.06
C GLY A 372 -7.69 17.87 10.73
N ASN A 373 -6.85 18.23 11.70
CA ASN A 373 -5.40 18.15 11.56
C ASN A 373 -4.90 16.69 11.57
N THR A 374 -3.62 16.48 11.26
CA THR A 374 -3.02 15.14 11.16
C THR A 374 -3.16 14.33 12.45
N ASP A 375 -3.03 14.96 13.62
CA ASP A 375 -3.19 14.27 14.90
C ASP A 375 -4.65 13.85 15.16
N GLN A 376 -5.62 14.68 14.77
CA GLN A 376 -7.04 14.31 14.81
C GLN A 376 -7.34 13.13 13.90
N ARG A 377 -6.79 13.13 12.68
CA ARG A 377 -6.95 12.02 11.73
C ARG A 377 -6.31 10.72 12.25
N LYS A 378 -5.11 10.79 12.83
CA LYS A 378 -4.45 9.65 13.49
C LYS A 378 -5.25 9.14 14.69
N ARG A 379 -5.71 10.03 15.58
CA ARG A 379 -6.55 9.65 16.72
C ARG A 379 -7.85 9.01 16.30
N GLU A 380 -8.48 9.49 15.22
CA GLU A 380 -9.69 8.88 14.70
C GLU A 380 -9.44 7.44 14.24
N VAL A 381 -8.38 7.19 13.45
CA VAL A 381 -8.02 5.83 13.04
C VAL A 381 -7.72 4.93 14.24
N ALA A 382 -6.92 5.43 15.20
CA ALA A 382 -6.61 4.68 16.42
C ALA A 382 -7.87 4.36 17.24
N ALA A 383 -8.78 5.31 17.40
CA ALA A 383 -10.01 5.13 18.17
C ALA A 383 -10.97 4.16 17.49
N PHE A 384 -11.17 4.30 16.18
CA PHE A 384 -12.01 3.39 15.39
C PHE A 384 -11.48 1.95 15.46
N LEU A 385 -10.18 1.76 15.18
CA LEU A 385 -9.57 0.44 15.22
C LEU A 385 -9.56 -0.13 16.64
N ALA A 386 -9.36 0.69 17.67
CA ALA A 386 -9.36 0.20 19.05
C ALA A 386 -10.73 -0.32 19.50
N GLN A 387 -11.78 0.43 19.19
CA GLN A 387 -13.14 0.03 19.54
C GLN A 387 -13.52 -1.27 18.81
N THR A 388 -13.25 -1.33 17.51
CA THR A 388 -13.55 -2.52 16.71
C THR A 388 -12.65 -3.71 17.04
N SER A 389 -11.41 -3.48 17.47
CA SER A 389 -10.53 -4.52 17.99
C SER A 389 -11.06 -5.15 19.28
N HIS A 390 -11.64 -4.34 20.18
CA HIS A 390 -12.30 -4.86 21.38
C HIS A 390 -13.49 -5.77 21.03
N GLU A 391 -14.38 -5.33 20.14
CA GLU A 391 -15.56 -6.11 19.72
C GLU A 391 -15.19 -7.47 19.11
N THR A 392 -13.98 -7.59 18.58
CA THR A 392 -13.52 -8.76 17.83
C THR A 392 -12.28 -9.42 18.44
N THR A 393 -11.96 -9.09 19.70
CA THR A 393 -10.70 -9.50 20.33
C THR A 393 -10.62 -11.01 20.55
N GLY A 394 -9.46 -11.58 20.21
CA GLY A 394 -9.03 -12.91 20.62
C GLY A 394 -7.99 -12.88 21.73
N GLY A 395 -7.69 -11.71 22.29
CA GLY A 395 -6.61 -11.52 23.26
C GLY A 395 -6.92 -12.07 24.64
N TRP A 396 -5.86 -12.46 25.35
CA TRP A 396 -5.88 -12.81 26.76
C TRP A 396 -4.66 -12.21 27.45
N ALA A 397 -4.64 -12.19 28.80
CA ALA A 397 -3.65 -11.44 29.57
C ALA A 397 -2.19 -11.80 29.23
N SER A 398 -1.90 -13.05 28.90
CA SER A 398 -0.58 -13.58 28.55
C SER A 398 -0.42 -13.89 27.06
N ALA A 399 -1.25 -13.29 26.19
CA ALA A 399 -1.15 -13.53 24.75
C ALA A 399 0.20 -13.05 24.18
N PRO A 400 0.74 -13.71 23.15
CA PRO A 400 1.92 -13.22 22.42
C PRO A 400 1.75 -11.75 21.99
N ASP A 401 2.76 -10.92 22.21
CA ASP A 401 2.72 -9.45 22.00
C ASP A 401 1.68 -8.68 22.84
N GLY A 402 1.11 -9.33 23.86
CA GLY A 402 0.10 -8.77 24.76
C GLY A 402 -1.33 -8.83 24.23
N PRO A 403 -2.35 -8.64 25.10
CA PRO A 403 -3.77 -8.77 24.73
C PRO A 403 -4.19 -7.84 23.59
N TYR A 404 -3.57 -6.66 23.50
CA TYR A 404 -3.95 -5.60 22.55
C TYR A 404 -3.36 -5.78 21.14
N ALA A 405 -2.68 -6.90 20.86
CA ALA A 405 -2.23 -7.29 19.52
C ALA A 405 -3.21 -8.25 18.80
N TRP A 406 -4.30 -8.64 19.48
CA TRP A 406 -5.23 -9.70 19.07
C TRP A 406 -6.64 -9.20 18.71
N GLY A 407 -6.76 -7.92 18.35
CA GLY A 407 -7.98 -7.38 17.75
C GLY A 407 -8.26 -8.03 16.39
N TYR A 408 -9.52 -7.97 15.94
CA TYR A 408 -9.94 -8.50 14.64
C TYR A 408 -9.80 -10.02 14.49
N CYS A 409 -9.85 -10.78 15.58
CA CYS A 409 -9.72 -12.24 15.58
C CYS A 409 -11.04 -12.97 15.23
N PHE A 410 -12.18 -12.33 15.49
CA PHE A 410 -13.51 -12.86 15.21
C PHE A 410 -14.26 -12.04 14.15
N ILE A 411 -15.11 -12.72 13.37
CA ILE A 411 -15.99 -12.10 12.38
C ILE A 411 -17.43 -12.02 12.90
N ALA A 412 -17.88 -13.03 13.63
CA ALA A 412 -19.26 -13.18 14.06
C ALA A 412 -19.35 -13.58 15.53
N GLU A 413 -20.44 -13.18 16.16
CA GLU A 413 -20.79 -13.52 17.54
C GLU A 413 -20.89 -15.05 17.72
N ARG A 414 -20.51 -15.54 18.91
CA ARG A 414 -20.37 -16.97 19.21
C ARG A 414 -21.54 -17.48 20.07
N ASN A 415 -21.67 -18.80 20.15
CA ASN A 415 -22.51 -19.52 21.12
C ASN A 415 -24.03 -19.29 20.98
N ASN A 416 -24.56 -19.47 19.76
CA ASN A 416 -26.00 -19.37 19.47
C ASN A 416 -26.63 -18.06 19.98
N PRO A 417 -26.25 -16.91 19.39
CA PRO A 417 -26.51 -15.59 19.94
C PRO A 417 -27.99 -15.17 19.86
N GLY A 418 -28.81 -15.88 19.10
CA GLY A 418 -30.21 -15.56 18.86
C GLY A 418 -30.44 -14.76 17.57
N THR A 419 -31.71 -14.47 17.26
CA THR A 419 -32.09 -13.90 15.95
C THR A 419 -31.97 -12.37 15.89
N PHE A 420 -32.10 -11.67 17.03
CA PHE A 420 -32.12 -10.20 17.13
C PHE A 420 -33.08 -9.52 16.13
N CYS A 421 -34.25 -10.11 15.96
CA CYS A 421 -35.35 -9.51 15.23
C CYS A 421 -36.23 -8.71 16.19
N THR A 422 -36.02 -7.40 16.31
CA THR A 422 -36.63 -6.58 17.37
C THR A 422 -37.39 -5.35 16.89
N SER A 423 -37.23 -4.95 15.62
CA SER A 423 -37.92 -3.78 15.05
C SER A 423 -38.94 -4.18 13.98
N ALA A 424 -40.15 -3.63 14.05
CA ALA A 424 -41.18 -3.81 13.02
C ALA A 424 -40.91 -2.98 11.76
N ASP A 425 -40.19 -1.85 11.88
CA ASP A 425 -39.85 -0.97 10.76
C ASP A 425 -38.84 -1.59 9.80
N TRP A 426 -38.13 -2.63 10.25
CA TRP A 426 -37.16 -3.38 9.47
C TRP A 426 -37.48 -4.88 9.51
N PRO A 427 -38.55 -5.33 8.83
CA PRO A 427 -39.04 -6.70 8.93
C PRO A 427 -37.95 -7.73 8.62
N CYS A 428 -37.85 -8.75 9.46
CA CYS A 428 -36.84 -9.79 9.32
C CYS A 428 -37.17 -10.73 8.17
N ALA A 429 -36.18 -11.03 7.34
CA ALA A 429 -36.32 -12.01 6.29
C ALA A 429 -36.46 -13.43 6.88
N PRO A 430 -37.34 -14.29 6.34
CA PRO A 430 -37.50 -15.66 6.80
C PRO A 430 -36.16 -16.41 6.85
N GLY A 431 -35.88 -17.07 7.99
CA GLY A 431 -34.66 -17.84 8.20
C GLY A 431 -33.37 -17.02 8.37
N LYS A 432 -33.44 -15.69 8.40
CA LYS A 432 -32.29 -14.81 8.61
C LYS A 432 -32.14 -14.36 10.06
N GLN A 433 -30.90 -14.13 10.47
CA GLN A 433 -30.54 -13.74 11.84
C GLN A 433 -29.61 -12.52 11.82
N TYR A 434 -29.76 -11.64 12.82
CA TYR A 434 -29.13 -10.32 12.91
C TYR A 434 -28.25 -10.18 14.15
N TYR A 435 -27.59 -11.25 14.55
CA TYR A 435 -26.56 -11.25 15.61
C TYR A 435 -25.30 -10.47 15.20
N GLY A 436 -24.36 -10.28 16.13
CA GLY A 436 -23.14 -9.50 15.91
C GLY A 436 -22.30 -10.02 14.74
N ARG A 437 -22.03 -9.15 13.75
CA ARG A 437 -21.09 -9.43 12.66
C ARG A 437 -20.17 -8.24 12.37
N GLY A 438 -18.99 -8.54 11.83
CA GLY A 438 -17.99 -7.58 11.39
C GLY A 438 -17.30 -6.82 12.54
N PRO A 439 -16.52 -5.78 12.20
CA PRO A 439 -15.63 -5.11 13.16
C PRO A 439 -16.36 -4.44 14.32
N ILE A 440 -17.58 -3.94 14.11
CA ILE A 440 -18.37 -3.29 15.17
C ILE A 440 -19.39 -4.25 15.81
N GLN A 441 -19.37 -5.53 15.44
CA GLN A 441 -20.38 -6.53 15.84
C GLN A 441 -21.81 -5.99 15.67
N ILE A 442 -22.13 -5.49 14.46
CA ILE A 442 -23.44 -4.89 14.17
C ILE A 442 -24.54 -5.91 14.47
N THR A 443 -25.50 -5.51 15.30
CA THR A 443 -26.52 -6.38 15.89
C THR A 443 -27.89 -5.72 15.79
N HIS A 444 -28.96 -6.52 15.70
CA HIS A 444 -30.37 -6.14 15.48
C HIS A 444 -30.75 -5.78 14.06
N ASN A 445 -31.91 -6.27 13.63
CA ASN A 445 -32.48 -6.05 12.29
C ASN A 445 -32.57 -4.57 11.89
N TYR A 446 -32.90 -3.66 12.82
CA TYR A 446 -32.94 -2.24 12.51
C TYR A 446 -31.57 -1.66 12.14
N ASN A 447 -30.49 -2.11 12.79
CA ASN A 447 -29.14 -1.64 12.46
C ASN A 447 -28.70 -2.20 11.11
N TYR A 448 -28.95 -3.48 10.83
CA TYR A 448 -28.68 -4.07 9.51
C TYR A 448 -29.44 -3.33 8.40
N GLY A 449 -30.71 -3.02 8.62
CA GLY A 449 -31.53 -2.27 7.68
C GLY A 449 -31.01 -0.86 7.42
N GLN A 450 -30.75 -0.10 8.48
CA GLN A 450 -30.23 1.27 8.36
C GLN A 450 -28.84 1.30 7.71
N ALA A 451 -27.94 0.40 8.12
CA ALA A 451 -26.61 0.27 7.53
C ALA A 451 -26.70 -0.11 6.05
N GLY A 452 -27.49 -1.14 5.74
CA GLY A 452 -27.69 -1.64 4.38
C GLY A 452 -28.21 -0.56 3.44
N LYS A 453 -29.24 0.18 3.88
CA LYS A 453 -29.77 1.34 3.16
C LYS A 453 -28.70 2.41 2.92
N ALA A 454 -27.87 2.71 3.93
CA ALA A 454 -26.83 3.73 3.82
C ALA A 454 -25.69 3.33 2.86
N ILE A 455 -25.34 2.04 2.80
CA ILE A 455 -24.23 1.55 1.96
C ILE A 455 -24.67 0.97 0.62
N GLY A 456 -25.98 0.97 0.33
CA GLY A 456 -26.56 0.47 -0.91
C GLY A 456 -26.58 -1.06 -1.02
N VAL A 457 -26.67 -1.78 0.09
CA VAL A 457 -26.66 -3.25 0.15
C VAL A 457 -27.88 -3.74 0.93
N ASP A 458 -28.61 -4.72 0.40
CA ASP A 458 -29.74 -5.33 1.11
C ASP A 458 -29.28 -6.30 2.21
N LEU A 459 -28.98 -5.72 3.36
CA LEU A 459 -28.57 -6.45 4.56
C LEU A 459 -29.73 -7.01 5.39
N ILE A 460 -30.98 -6.67 5.05
CA ILE A 460 -32.14 -7.31 5.67
C ILE A 460 -32.29 -8.73 5.12
N ASN A 461 -32.27 -8.88 3.80
CA ASN A 461 -32.38 -10.21 3.20
C ASN A 461 -31.04 -10.96 3.16
N ASN A 462 -29.90 -10.24 3.22
CA ASN A 462 -28.57 -10.83 3.12
C ASN A 462 -27.63 -10.40 4.28
N PRO A 463 -27.99 -10.63 5.56
CA PRO A 463 -27.17 -10.19 6.69
C PRO A 463 -25.80 -10.88 6.75
N ASP A 464 -25.68 -12.08 6.18
CA ASP A 464 -24.43 -12.85 6.14
C ASP A 464 -23.33 -12.18 5.30
N LEU A 465 -23.67 -11.22 4.43
CA LEU A 465 -22.70 -10.42 3.68
C LEU A 465 -21.73 -9.67 4.61
N VAL A 466 -22.19 -9.28 5.80
CA VAL A 466 -21.32 -8.62 6.80
C VAL A 466 -20.21 -9.56 7.30
N ALA A 467 -20.40 -10.88 7.22
CA ALA A 467 -19.41 -11.88 7.62
C ALA A 467 -18.72 -12.60 6.46
N THR A 468 -19.10 -12.31 5.20
CA THR A 468 -18.58 -13.00 4.01
C THR A 468 -17.94 -12.05 3.00
N ASP A 469 -18.25 -10.75 3.04
CA ASP A 469 -17.56 -9.71 2.27
C ASP A 469 -16.88 -8.72 3.23
N ALA A 470 -15.55 -8.73 3.23
CA ALA A 470 -14.76 -7.89 4.13
C ALA A 470 -14.95 -6.38 3.89
N THR A 471 -15.24 -5.95 2.66
CA THR A 471 -15.48 -4.53 2.37
C THR A 471 -16.84 -4.11 2.94
N ILE A 472 -17.87 -4.92 2.75
CA ILE A 472 -19.20 -4.69 3.37
C ILE A 472 -19.06 -4.71 4.89
N SER A 473 -18.30 -5.65 5.44
CA SER A 473 -17.99 -5.75 6.87
C SER A 473 -17.40 -4.46 7.44
N PHE A 474 -16.37 -3.89 6.79
CA PHE A 474 -15.81 -2.60 7.20
C PHE A 474 -16.78 -1.44 6.97
N LYS A 475 -17.57 -1.46 5.88
CA LYS A 475 -18.55 -0.41 5.60
C LYS A 475 -19.61 -0.30 6.69
N THR A 476 -20.11 -1.42 7.24
CA THR A 476 -21.08 -1.36 8.35
C THR A 476 -20.47 -0.76 9.61
N ALA A 477 -19.21 -1.08 9.91
CA ALA A 477 -18.49 -0.50 11.05
C ALA A 477 -18.24 1.01 10.90
N ILE A 478 -17.79 1.44 9.73
CA ILE A 478 -17.55 2.87 9.46
C ILE A 478 -18.88 3.63 9.39
N TRP A 479 -19.94 3.04 8.84
CA TRP A 479 -21.29 3.61 8.91
C TRP A 479 -21.71 3.90 10.35
N PHE A 480 -21.58 2.91 11.25
CA PHE A 480 -21.91 3.09 12.66
C PHE A 480 -21.09 4.21 13.29
N TRP A 481 -19.79 4.25 13.00
CA TRP A 481 -18.86 5.27 13.50
C TRP A 481 -19.23 6.70 13.07
N MET A 482 -19.70 6.84 11.83
CA MET A 482 -19.99 8.14 11.19
C MET A 482 -21.42 8.63 11.47
N THR A 483 -22.33 7.74 11.89
CA THR A 483 -23.78 8.03 11.94
C THR A 483 -24.25 8.33 13.37
N PRO A 484 -24.81 9.52 13.66
CA PRO A 484 -25.46 9.78 14.94
C PRO A 484 -26.75 8.94 15.07
N GLN A 485 -27.09 8.51 16.28
CA GLN A 485 -28.28 7.69 16.55
C GLN A 485 -29.06 8.25 17.74
N GLY A 486 -30.26 8.77 17.50
CA GLY A 486 -31.07 9.38 18.55
C GLY A 486 -30.36 10.55 19.23
N ASN A 487 -30.18 10.47 20.55
CA ASN A 487 -29.42 11.45 21.35
C ASN A 487 -27.89 11.22 21.34
N LYS A 488 -27.41 10.14 20.70
CA LYS A 488 -25.98 9.85 20.59
C LYS A 488 -25.37 10.63 19.43
N PRO A 489 -24.32 11.45 19.65
CA PRO A 489 -23.55 11.99 18.53
C PRO A 489 -22.81 10.85 17.81
N SER A 490 -22.32 11.10 16.60
CA SER A 490 -21.42 10.14 15.95
C SER A 490 -20.06 10.11 16.64
N SER A 491 -19.45 8.92 16.74
CA SER A 491 -18.09 8.76 17.26
C SER A 491 -17.08 9.62 16.49
N HIS A 492 -17.29 9.75 15.17
CA HIS A 492 -16.56 10.68 14.32
C HIS A 492 -16.55 12.11 14.85
N ASN A 493 -17.73 12.68 15.15
CA ASN A 493 -17.83 14.06 15.63
C ASN A 493 -17.22 14.22 17.02
N VAL A 494 -17.26 13.19 17.87
CA VAL A 494 -16.61 13.20 19.19
C VAL A 494 -15.09 13.27 19.04
N ILE A 495 -14.48 12.35 18.29
CA ILE A 495 -13.01 12.26 18.22
C ILE A 495 -12.37 13.40 17.41
N THR A 496 -13.13 13.99 16.48
CA THR A 496 -12.67 15.14 15.68
C THR A 496 -12.91 16.49 16.37
N GLY A 497 -13.52 16.49 17.56
CA GLY A 497 -13.79 17.72 18.33
C GLY A 497 -14.92 18.58 17.76
N ARG A 498 -15.80 17.98 16.94
CA ARG A 498 -16.95 18.67 16.30
C ARG A 498 -18.24 18.55 17.12
N TRP A 499 -18.28 17.65 18.09
CA TRP A 499 -19.38 17.54 19.04
C TRP A 499 -19.16 18.47 20.25
N SER A 500 -20.18 19.28 20.54
CA SER A 500 -20.25 20.09 21.75
C SER A 500 -21.29 19.46 22.69
N PRO A 501 -20.93 19.11 23.94
CA PRO A 501 -21.86 18.53 24.90
C PRO A 501 -23.03 19.47 25.20
N SER A 502 -24.26 18.93 25.20
CA SER A 502 -25.43 19.66 25.67
C SER A 502 -25.41 19.85 27.19
N ALA A 503 -26.33 20.67 27.73
CA ALA A 503 -26.52 20.78 29.17
C ALA A 503 -26.82 19.41 29.83
N ALA A 504 -27.59 18.55 29.15
CA ALA A 504 -27.89 17.20 29.63
C ALA A 504 -26.66 16.27 29.60
N ASP A 505 -25.76 16.45 28.62
CA ASP A 505 -24.50 15.70 28.55
C ASP A 505 -23.55 16.10 29.67
N ASN A 506 -23.41 17.40 29.92
CA ASN A 506 -22.60 17.92 31.02
C ASN A 506 -23.12 17.42 32.38
N ALA A 507 -24.44 17.48 32.61
CA ALA A 507 -25.06 16.95 33.83
C ALA A 507 -24.90 15.42 33.98
N ALA A 508 -24.67 14.72 32.87
CA ALA A 508 -24.40 13.28 32.83
C ALA A 508 -22.91 12.92 32.82
N ASN A 509 -22.02 13.91 33.02
CA ASN A 509 -20.56 13.80 32.93
C ASN A 509 -20.04 13.34 31.56
N ARG A 510 -20.83 13.43 30.49
CA ARG A 510 -20.42 13.06 29.13
C ARG A 510 -19.62 14.19 28.51
N VAL A 511 -18.30 14.09 28.57
CA VAL A 511 -17.34 15.08 28.05
C VAL A 511 -16.55 14.52 26.86
N PRO A 512 -16.13 15.36 25.89
CA PRO A 512 -15.48 14.86 24.67
C PRO A 512 -14.22 14.03 24.98
N GLY A 513 -14.13 12.85 24.36
CA GLY A 513 -13.03 11.92 24.55
C GLY A 513 -13.41 10.48 24.20
N PHE A 514 -12.42 9.59 24.29
CA PHE A 514 -12.59 8.17 23.94
C PHE A 514 -13.63 7.46 24.83
N GLY A 515 -13.81 7.89 26.07
CA GLY A 515 -14.82 7.35 26.98
C GLY A 515 -16.25 7.56 26.48
N VAL A 516 -16.57 8.72 25.90
CA VAL A 516 -17.91 8.96 25.32
C VAL A 516 -18.14 8.06 24.11
N ILE A 517 -17.10 7.72 23.35
CA ILE A 517 -17.19 6.78 22.22
C ILE A 517 -17.57 5.38 22.74
N THR A 518 -16.94 4.92 23.82
CA THR A 518 -17.35 3.68 24.50
C THR A 518 -18.80 3.75 24.97
N ASN A 519 -19.24 4.90 25.50
CA ASN A 519 -20.62 5.12 25.91
C ASN A 519 -21.62 5.04 24.73
N ILE A 520 -21.27 5.61 23.57
CA ILE A 520 -22.08 5.52 22.34
C ILE A 520 -22.27 4.06 21.93
N ILE A 521 -21.19 3.28 21.93
CA ILE A 521 -21.15 1.88 21.46
C ILE A 521 -21.91 0.96 22.42
N ASN A 522 -21.56 0.98 23.72
CA ASN A 522 -22.11 0.02 24.68
C ASN A 522 -22.29 0.57 26.10
N GLY A 523 -22.57 1.88 26.24
CA GLY A 523 -22.60 2.55 27.54
C GLY A 523 -23.61 1.97 28.54
N GLY A 524 -24.75 1.45 28.07
CA GLY A 524 -25.74 0.81 28.93
C GLY A 524 -25.19 -0.39 29.72
N LEU A 525 -24.17 -1.07 29.18
CA LEU A 525 -23.53 -2.21 29.81
C LEU A 525 -22.17 -1.90 30.42
N GLU A 526 -21.50 -0.82 30.03
CA GLU A 526 -20.09 -0.59 30.37
C GLU A 526 -19.83 0.69 31.19
N CYS A 527 -20.71 1.69 31.14
CA CYS A 527 -20.48 3.00 31.74
C CYS A 527 -21.28 3.22 33.03
N ASN A 528 -20.91 4.25 33.79
CA ASN A 528 -21.51 4.66 35.08
C ASN A 528 -21.54 3.57 36.17
N ARG A 529 -20.47 2.78 36.26
CA ARG A 529 -20.36 1.65 37.20
C ARG A 529 -18.97 1.51 37.83
N GLY A 530 -18.18 2.59 37.81
CA GLY A 530 -16.77 2.54 38.20
C GLY A 530 -15.90 1.87 37.14
N THR A 531 -14.75 1.33 37.55
CA THR A 531 -13.81 0.64 36.65
C THR A 531 -14.42 -0.64 36.11
N ASP A 532 -14.44 -0.78 34.78
CA ASP A 532 -14.91 -1.97 34.08
C ASP A 532 -13.81 -2.55 33.17
N ASN A 533 -13.60 -3.87 33.23
CA ASN A 533 -12.54 -4.53 32.46
C ASN A 533 -12.73 -4.40 30.95
N ARG A 534 -13.96 -4.32 30.45
CA ARG A 534 -14.24 -4.14 29.01
C ARG A 534 -13.80 -2.75 28.55
N VAL A 535 -14.10 -1.73 29.36
CA VAL A 535 -13.65 -0.36 29.13
C VAL A 535 -12.12 -0.28 29.17
N GLN A 536 -11.47 -0.96 30.11
CA GLN A 536 -10.01 -1.01 30.17
C GLN A 536 -9.38 -1.69 28.94
N ASP A 537 -10.01 -2.74 28.41
CA ASP A 537 -9.54 -3.40 27.19
C ASP A 537 -9.64 -2.47 25.96
N ARG A 538 -10.76 -1.77 25.78
CA ARG A 538 -10.92 -0.72 24.75
C ARG A 538 -9.83 0.36 24.86
N ILE A 539 -9.56 0.83 26.08
CA ILE A 539 -8.51 1.83 26.35
C ILE A 539 -7.12 1.26 26.04
N GLY A 540 -6.87 -0.01 26.37
CA GLY A 540 -5.61 -0.70 26.11
C GLY A 540 -5.27 -0.76 24.62
N PHE A 541 -6.23 -1.16 23.78
CA PHE A 541 -6.10 -1.08 22.32
C PHE A 541 -5.85 0.35 21.85
N TYR A 542 -6.61 1.32 22.36
CA TYR A 542 -6.49 2.72 21.94
C TYR A 542 -5.12 3.32 22.24
N LYS A 543 -4.58 3.07 23.44
CA LYS A 543 -3.23 3.50 23.81
C LYS A 543 -2.18 2.88 22.90
N ARG A 544 -2.22 1.56 22.69
CA ARG A 544 -1.29 0.85 21.80
C ARG A 544 -1.32 1.43 20.39
N TYR A 545 -2.50 1.66 19.82
CA TYR A 545 -2.62 2.19 18.46
C TYR A 545 -2.18 3.65 18.34
N CYS A 546 -2.44 4.47 19.36
CA CYS A 546 -1.90 5.82 19.43
C CYS A 546 -0.37 5.83 19.49
N ASP A 547 0.24 4.92 20.25
CA ASP A 547 1.70 4.79 20.35
C ASP A 547 2.32 4.42 19.00
N ILE A 548 1.72 3.46 18.27
CA ILE A 548 2.14 3.09 16.91
C ILE A 548 2.08 4.29 15.95
N LEU A 549 1.02 5.10 16.02
CA LEU A 549 0.86 6.29 15.18
C LEU A 549 1.63 7.51 15.66
N ARG A 550 2.25 7.42 16.84
CA ARG A 550 2.95 8.51 17.53
C ARG A 550 2.05 9.73 17.72
N VAL A 551 0.87 9.53 18.32
CA VAL A 551 -0.08 10.60 18.63
C VAL A 551 -0.51 10.52 20.10
N GLY A 552 -0.71 11.68 20.75
CA GLY A 552 -1.22 11.71 22.11
C GLY A 552 -2.66 11.18 22.21
N TYR A 553 -2.99 10.54 23.33
CA TYR A 553 -4.27 9.86 23.55
C TYR A 553 -5.46 10.83 23.66
N GLY A 554 -5.19 12.07 24.08
CA GLY A 554 -6.22 13.00 24.52
C GLY A 554 -6.68 12.72 25.95
N ASN A 555 -7.74 13.40 26.37
CA ASN A 555 -8.31 13.31 27.72
C ASN A 555 -9.57 12.44 27.73
N ASN A 556 -10.10 12.18 28.93
CA ASN A 556 -11.40 11.53 29.14
C ASN A 556 -11.50 10.16 28.45
N LEU A 557 -10.55 9.27 28.76
CA LEU A 557 -10.42 7.97 28.10
C LEU A 557 -11.46 6.94 28.56
N ASP A 558 -11.96 7.08 29.79
CA ASP A 558 -12.95 6.17 30.38
C ASP A 558 -14.35 6.80 30.45
N CYS A 559 -15.34 5.95 30.72
CA CYS A 559 -16.71 6.35 30.98
C CYS A 559 -17.22 5.91 32.35
N ASN A 560 -16.31 5.74 33.32
CA ASN A 560 -16.60 5.12 34.62
C ASN A 560 -17.74 5.84 35.37
N ASN A 561 -17.83 7.17 35.20
CA ASN A 561 -18.80 8.06 35.86
C ASN A 561 -19.74 8.76 34.87
N GLN A 562 -19.77 8.32 33.60
CA GLN A 562 -20.62 8.92 32.58
C GLN A 562 -21.96 8.19 32.50
N ARG A 563 -23.07 8.89 32.73
CA ARG A 563 -24.39 8.27 32.59
C ARG A 563 -24.58 7.77 31.14
N PRO A 564 -25.08 6.54 30.93
CA PRO A 564 -25.31 6.03 29.58
C PRO A 564 -26.24 6.95 28.77
N PHE A 565 -26.03 7.01 27.45
CA PHE A 565 -27.05 7.55 26.55
C PHE A 565 -28.32 6.69 26.62
N ALA A 566 -29.49 7.34 26.65
CA ALA A 566 -30.80 6.71 26.80
C ALA A 566 -31.50 6.49 25.46
#